data_AF-A0A442ML97-F1
#
_entry.id   AF-A0A442ML97-F1
#
_cell.length_a   1.000
_cell.length_b   1.000
_cell.length_c   1.000
_cell.angle_alpha   90.00
_cell.angle_beta   90.00
_cell.angle_gamma   90.00
#
_symmetry.space_group_name_H-M   'P 1'
#
loop_
_entity.id
_entity.type
_entity.pdbx_description
1 polymer ?
#
loop_
_entity_poly.entity_id
_entity_poly.type
_entity_poly.pdbx_seq_one_letter_code
_entity_poly.pdbx_strand_id
1 'polypeptide(L)'
;MKDFYPTLPEAVVLQLRVILNQLRERPEYLDQSPYSTELRDFLKELNGRVVAPTTVEFNGEMDRLDYVEQEIVTVLKDLTTLVASLGNADHSEKLQVAKARAGLIEKLVAAREKVWTMKGMADFQAKIMVFLTEICTADQVQALKERVKGAE
;
A
#
# COMPACT_ATOMS: atom_id res chain seq x y z
N MET A 1 -9.37 -24.93 21.25
CA MET A 1 -9.97 -25.71 20.14
C MET A 1 -8.95 -25.78 19.02
N LYS A 2 -8.76 -26.94 18.39
CA LYS A 2 -7.94 -27.03 17.16
C LYS A 2 -8.79 -26.51 16.00
N ASP A 3 -8.25 -25.57 15.24
CA ASP A 3 -8.93 -25.03 14.07
C ASP A 3 -9.08 -26.12 13.00
N PHE A 4 -10.28 -26.23 12.44
CA PHE A 4 -10.58 -27.15 11.34
C PHE A 4 -10.47 -26.38 10.02
N TYR A 5 -9.60 -26.85 9.14
CA TYR A 5 -9.41 -26.27 7.81
C TYR A 5 -9.90 -27.25 6.74
N PRO A 6 -10.96 -26.91 6.00
CA PRO A 6 -11.43 -27.75 4.90
C PRO A 6 -10.38 -27.77 3.77
N THR A 7 -10.22 -28.93 3.14
CA THR A 7 -9.33 -29.08 1.98
C THR A 7 -9.94 -28.38 0.78
N LEU A 8 -9.30 -27.30 0.31
CA LEU A 8 -9.70 -26.57 -0.88
C LEU A 8 -8.74 -26.93 -2.03
N PRO A 9 -9.22 -27.55 -3.14
CA PRO A 9 -8.38 -27.82 -4.29
C PRO A 9 -7.79 -26.53 -4.88
N GLU A 10 -6.55 -26.57 -5.37
CA GLU A 10 -5.88 -25.39 -5.94
C GLU A 10 -6.64 -24.75 -7.11
N ALA A 11 -7.35 -25.58 -7.91
CA ALA A 11 -8.21 -25.10 -8.98
C ALA A 11 -9.32 -24.16 -8.48
N VAL A 12 -9.86 -24.42 -7.28
CA VAL A 12 -10.89 -23.57 -6.64
C VAL A 12 -10.28 -22.23 -6.21
N VAL A 13 -9.03 -22.23 -5.74
CA VAL A 13 -8.31 -20.99 -5.37
C VAL A 13 -8.13 -20.08 -6.58
N LEU A 14 -7.76 -20.64 -7.74
CA LEU A 14 -7.62 -19.88 -8.98
C LEU A 14 -8.96 -19.29 -9.44
N GLN A 15 -10.04 -20.07 -9.37
CA GLN A 15 -11.38 -19.61 -9.73
C GLN A 15 -11.86 -18.47 -8.81
N LEU A 16 -11.63 -18.58 -7.50
CA LEU A 16 -11.96 -17.54 -6.53
C LEU A 16 -11.17 -16.26 -6.78
N ARG A 17 -9.88 -16.34 -7.13
CA ARG A 17 -9.06 -15.16 -7.50
C ARG A 17 -9.59 -14.44 -8.73
N VAL A 18 -10.03 -15.17 -9.76
CA VAL A 18 -10.63 -14.58 -10.97
C VAL A 18 -11.90 -13.83 -10.60
N ILE A 19 -12.78 -14.44 -9.80
CA ILE A 19 -14.04 -13.83 -9.36
C ILE A 19 -13.78 -12.56 -8.53
N LEU A 20 -12.84 -12.60 -7.59
CA LEU A 20 -12.47 -11.43 -6.78
C LEU A 20 -11.88 -10.29 -7.62
N ASN A 21 -11.05 -10.59 -8.63
CA ASN A 21 -10.50 -9.55 -9.50
C ASN A 21 -11.60 -8.90 -10.36
N GLN A 22 -12.54 -9.70 -10.88
CA GLN A 22 -13.68 -9.20 -11.64
C GLN A 22 -14.62 -8.33 -10.78
N LEU A 23 -14.86 -8.72 -9.53
CA LEU A 23 -15.62 -7.91 -8.57
C LEU A 23 -14.95 -6.58 -8.24
N ARG A 24 -13.61 -6.53 -8.20
CA ARG A 24 -12.86 -5.29 -7.94
C ARG A 24 -12.97 -4.31 -9.11
N GLU A 25 -12.94 -4.82 -10.34
CA GLU A 25 -13.03 -3.99 -11.54
C GLU A 25 -14.48 -3.61 -11.88
N ARG A 26 -15.46 -4.46 -11.52
CA ARG A 26 -16.88 -4.28 -11.81
C ARG A 26 -17.73 -4.72 -10.60
N PRO A 27 -18.16 -3.79 -9.74
CA PRO A 27 -18.95 -4.10 -8.54
C PRO A 27 -20.23 -4.91 -8.83
N GLU A 28 -20.85 -4.70 -9.98
CA GLU A 28 -22.06 -5.37 -10.46
C GLU A 28 -21.83 -6.75 -11.11
N TYR A 29 -20.57 -7.22 -11.18
CA TYR A 29 -20.19 -8.46 -11.86
C TYR A 29 -21.01 -9.69 -11.41
N LEU A 30 -21.25 -9.82 -10.10
CA LEU A 30 -22.00 -10.95 -9.56
C LEU A 30 -23.52 -10.84 -9.75
N ASP A 31 -24.06 -9.65 -10.03
CA ASP A 31 -25.50 -9.45 -10.17
C ASP A 31 -26.05 -10.11 -11.44
N GLN A 32 -25.20 -10.22 -12.48
CA GLN A 32 -25.50 -10.86 -13.76
C GLN A 32 -24.99 -12.31 -13.84
N SER A 33 -24.43 -12.85 -12.76
CA SER A 33 -23.84 -14.19 -12.78
C SER A 33 -24.90 -15.30 -12.75
N PRO A 34 -24.62 -16.47 -13.36
CA PRO A 34 -25.52 -17.63 -13.34
C PRO A 34 -25.48 -18.40 -12.00
N TYR A 35 -24.83 -17.84 -10.98
CA TYR A 35 -24.67 -18.49 -9.68
C TYR A 35 -25.96 -18.43 -8.85
N SER A 36 -26.11 -19.38 -7.93
CA SER A 36 -27.17 -19.32 -6.93
C SER A 36 -27.03 -18.06 -6.07
N THR A 37 -28.15 -17.58 -5.52
CA THR A 37 -28.16 -16.41 -4.63
C THR A 37 -27.24 -16.61 -3.42
N GLU A 38 -27.27 -17.78 -2.79
CA GLU A 38 -26.39 -18.13 -1.67
C GLU A 38 -24.89 -18.02 -2.02
N LEU A 39 -24.50 -18.50 -3.21
CA LEU A 39 -23.10 -18.43 -3.64
C LEU A 39 -22.70 -16.98 -3.98
N ARG A 40 -23.61 -16.19 -4.58
CA ARG A 40 -23.36 -14.76 -4.84
C ARG A 40 -23.14 -13.99 -3.56
N ASP A 41 -23.99 -14.21 -2.57
CA ASP A 41 -23.91 -13.52 -1.28
C ASP A 41 -22.62 -13.93 -0.53
N PHE A 42 -22.28 -15.22 -0.53
CA PHE A 42 -21.01 -15.70 0.02
C PHE A 42 -19.79 -15.07 -0.66
N LEU A 43 -19.79 -14.96 -1.99
CA LEU A 43 -18.69 -14.33 -2.74
C LEU A 43 -18.62 -12.82 -2.50
N LYS A 44 -19.75 -12.14 -2.34
CA LYS A 44 -19.81 -10.72 -1.94
C LYS A 44 -19.31 -10.51 -0.52
N GLU A 45 -19.65 -11.39 0.42
CA GLU A 45 -19.14 -11.37 1.79
C GLU A 45 -17.64 -11.65 1.85
N LEU A 46 -17.15 -12.61 1.06
CA LEU A 46 -15.71 -12.84 0.90
C LEU A 46 -15.01 -11.60 0.37
N ASN A 47 -15.59 -10.91 -0.62
CA ASN A 47 -15.07 -9.64 -1.12
C ASN A 47 -15.12 -8.53 -0.05
N GLY A 48 -16.19 -8.45 0.75
CA GLY A 48 -16.31 -7.51 1.87
C GLY A 48 -15.37 -7.79 3.04
N ARG A 49 -14.87 -9.04 3.17
CA ARG A 49 -13.81 -9.44 4.12
C ARG A 49 -12.40 -9.29 3.54
N VAL A 50 -12.24 -9.18 2.22
CA VAL A 50 -11.02 -8.63 1.62
C VAL A 50 -11.10 -7.13 1.79
N VAL A 51 -10.67 -6.66 2.97
CA VAL A 51 -10.36 -5.26 3.32
C VAL A 51 -10.86 -4.31 2.24
N ALA A 52 -12.11 -3.82 2.38
CA ALA A 52 -12.49 -2.57 1.73
C ALA A 52 -11.28 -1.66 1.90
N PRO A 53 -10.69 -1.08 0.83
CA PRO A 53 -9.49 -0.27 0.97
C PRO A 53 -9.85 0.72 2.05
N THR A 54 -9.25 0.53 3.23
CA THR A 54 -9.61 1.29 4.41
C THR A 54 -9.51 2.71 3.91
N THR A 55 -10.59 3.50 3.96
CA THR A 55 -10.45 4.93 3.72
C THR A 55 -9.46 5.37 4.76
N VAL A 56 -8.19 5.50 4.34
CA VAL A 56 -7.09 5.81 5.25
C VAL A 56 -7.29 7.27 5.58
N GLU A 57 -7.97 7.51 6.69
CA GLU A 57 -8.06 8.83 7.27
C GLU A 57 -6.68 9.17 7.80
N PHE A 58 -6.01 10.08 7.11
CA PHE A 58 -4.71 10.59 7.52
C PHE A 58 -4.93 11.74 8.49
N ASN A 59 -4.48 11.61 9.73
CA ASN A 59 -4.54 12.68 10.73
C ASN A 59 -3.38 13.67 10.61
N GLY A 60 -2.52 13.50 9.61
CA GLY A 60 -1.39 14.39 9.35
C GLY A 60 -0.51 13.93 8.20
N GLU A 61 0.50 14.73 7.91
CA GLU A 61 1.48 14.45 6.85
C GLU A 61 2.42 13.29 7.23
N MET A 62 2.75 13.11 8.52
CA MET A 62 3.49 11.94 9.00
C MET A 62 2.74 10.63 8.74
N ASP A 63 1.44 10.56 9.03
CA ASP A 63 0.62 9.36 8.78
C ASP A 63 0.64 8.96 7.29
N ARG A 64 0.65 9.96 6.40
CA ARG A 64 0.76 9.72 4.95
C ARG A 64 2.12 9.14 4.59
N LEU A 65 3.20 9.68 5.15
CA LEU A 65 4.56 9.20 4.88
C LEU A 65 4.77 7.79 5.44
N ASP A 66 4.22 7.48 6.62
CA ASP A 66 4.24 6.14 7.21
C ASP A 66 3.46 5.13 6.37
N TYR A 67 2.28 5.50 5.88
CA TYR A 67 1.48 4.66 4.99
C TYR A 67 2.21 4.37 3.67
N VAL A 68 2.80 5.40 3.05
CA VAL A 68 3.59 5.22 1.81
C VAL A 68 4.78 4.29 2.04
N GLU A 69 5.46 4.40 3.18
CA GLU A 69 6.56 3.49 3.54
C GLU A 69 6.06 2.03 3.67
N GLN A 70 4.92 1.81 4.33
CA GLN A 70 4.31 0.48 4.46
C GLN A 70 3.92 -0.11 3.11
N GLU A 71 3.30 0.68 2.23
CA GLU A 71 2.91 0.23 0.88
C GLU A 71 4.14 -0.14 0.04
N ILE A 72 5.24 0.63 0.12
CA ILE A 72 6.50 0.28 -0.54
C ILE A 72 7.01 -1.09 -0.06
N VAL A 73 6.96 -1.36 1.24
CA VAL A 73 7.37 -2.65 1.82
C VAL A 73 6.46 -3.80 1.34
N THR A 74 5.15 -3.58 1.29
CA THR A 74 4.18 -4.56 0.77
C THR A 74 4.46 -4.90 -0.69
N VAL A 75 4.65 -3.88 -1.55
CA VAL A 75 4.94 -4.08 -2.97
C VAL A 75 6.26 -4.83 -3.18
N LEU A 76 7.30 -4.55 -2.38
CA LEU A 76 8.58 -5.30 -2.43
C LEU A 76 8.39 -6.79 -2.07
N LYS A 77 7.52 -7.08 -1.10
CA LYS A 77 7.19 -8.45 -0.70
C LYS A 77 6.38 -9.18 -1.78
N ASP A 78 5.41 -8.50 -2.39
CA ASP A 78 4.60 -9.05 -3.47
C ASP A 78 5.45 -9.35 -4.71
N LEU A 79 6.38 -8.45 -5.06
CA LEU A 79 7.37 -8.68 -6.12
C LEU A 79 8.24 -9.91 -5.85
N THR A 80 8.61 -10.16 -4.60
CA THR A 80 9.39 -11.34 -4.20
C THR A 80 8.56 -12.62 -4.31
N THR A 81 7.27 -12.54 -3.94
CA THR A 81 6.32 -13.66 -4.03
C THR A 81 5.99 -14.01 -5.49
N LEU A 82 5.85 -13.01 -6.36
CA LEU A 82 5.63 -13.20 -7.79
C LEU A 82 6.77 -14.00 -8.45
N VAL A 83 8.02 -13.73 -8.06
CA VAL A 83 9.19 -14.49 -8.54
C VAL A 83 9.17 -15.94 -8.04
N ALA A 84 8.82 -16.17 -6.78
CA ALA A 84 8.68 -17.52 -6.25
C ALA A 84 7.57 -18.31 -6.99
N SER A 85 6.52 -17.61 -7.43
CA SER A 85 5.41 -18.20 -8.18
C SER A 85 5.70 -18.50 -9.66
N LEU A 86 6.82 -17.98 -10.22
CA LEU A 86 7.19 -18.16 -11.63
C LEU A 86 7.73 -19.56 -11.98
N GLY A 87 7.82 -20.48 -11.03
CA GLY A 87 7.94 -21.94 -11.25
C GLY A 87 8.80 -22.37 -12.45
N ASN A 88 8.21 -23.09 -13.40
CA ASN A 88 8.83 -23.59 -14.64
C ASN A 88 8.66 -22.66 -15.86
N ALA A 89 8.46 -21.35 -15.67
CA ALA A 89 8.43 -20.40 -16.78
C ALA A 89 9.73 -20.44 -17.60
N ASP A 90 9.62 -20.11 -18.90
CA ASP A 90 10.74 -20.21 -19.84
C ASP A 90 11.89 -19.28 -19.41
N HIS A 91 13.14 -19.70 -19.67
CA HIS A 91 14.32 -19.00 -19.12
C HIS A 91 14.40 -17.54 -19.58
N SER A 92 13.94 -17.28 -20.82
CA SER A 92 13.83 -15.94 -21.40
C SER A 92 12.82 -15.04 -20.67
N GLU A 93 11.64 -15.58 -20.34
CA GLU A 93 10.61 -14.85 -19.59
C GLU A 93 11.06 -14.55 -18.16
N LYS A 94 11.69 -15.53 -17.49
CA LYS A 94 12.28 -15.34 -16.16
C LYS A 94 13.31 -14.22 -16.15
N LEU A 95 14.15 -14.14 -17.18
CA LEU A 95 15.16 -13.09 -17.30
C LEU A 95 14.54 -11.70 -17.52
N GLN A 96 13.50 -11.59 -18.36
CA GLN A 96 12.79 -10.34 -18.58
C GLN A 96 12.08 -9.85 -17.31
N VAL A 97 11.42 -10.76 -16.59
CA VAL A 97 10.77 -10.42 -15.31
C VAL A 97 11.82 -10.01 -14.25
N ALA A 98 12.96 -10.70 -14.19
CA ALA A 98 14.05 -10.33 -13.28
C ALA A 98 14.61 -8.93 -13.56
N LYS A 99 14.77 -8.55 -14.84
CA LYS A 99 15.20 -7.20 -15.23
C LYS A 99 14.16 -6.13 -14.89
N ALA A 100 12.88 -6.38 -15.19
CA ALA A 100 11.79 -5.48 -14.82
C ALA A 100 11.73 -5.28 -13.30
N ARG A 101 11.92 -6.35 -12.51
CA ARG A 101 12.01 -6.31 -11.05
C ARG A 101 13.16 -5.44 -10.56
N ALA A 102 14.37 -5.61 -11.09
CA ALA A 102 15.53 -4.82 -10.68
C ALA A 102 15.24 -3.31 -10.83
N GLY A 103 14.69 -2.90 -11.98
CA GLY A 103 14.33 -1.51 -12.21
C GLY A 103 13.17 -1.00 -11.33
N LEU A 104 12.21 -1.87 -10.97
CA LEU A 104 11.14 -1.50 -10.04
C LEU A 104 11.64 -1.38 -8.60
N ILE A 105 12.53 -2.27 -8.16
CA ILE A 105 13.15 -2.20 -6.83
C ILE A 105 13.95 -0.91 -6.69
N GLU A 106 14.78 -0.55 -7.68
CA GLU A 106 15.54 0.70 -7.65
C GLU A 106 14.63 1.93 -7.49
N LYS A 107 13.51 1.98 -8.23
CA LYS A 107 12.52 3.06 -8.11
C LYS A 107 11.86 3.10 -6.73
N LEU A 108 11.51 1.93 -6.18
CA LEU A 108 10.90 1.82 -4.85
C LEU A 108 11.88 2.21 -3.73
N VAL A 109 13.15 1.84 -3.86
CA VAL A 109 14.22 2.24 -2.92
C VAL A 109 14.41 3.75 -2.97
N ALA A 110 14.51 4.35 -4.15
CA ALA A 110 14.60 5.79 -4.30
C ALA A 110 13.39 6.53 -3.71
N ALA A 111 12.18 5.99 -3.91
CA ALA A 111 10.97 6.53 -3.30
C ALA A 111 11.03 6.46 -1.76
N ARG A 112 11.52 5.35 -1.20
CA ARG A 112 11.71 5.17 0.24
C ARG A 112 12.71 6.17 0.82
N GLU A 113 13.85 6.37 0.17
CA GLU A 113 14.86 7.35 0.60
C GLU A 113 14.30 8.77 0.63
N LYS A 114 13.50 9.12 -0.40
CA LYS A 114 12.80 10.41 -0.44
C LYS A 114 11.82 10.56 0.72
N VAL A 115 10.99 9.55 0.99
CA VAL A 115 10.05 9.55 2.14
C VAL A 115 10.82 9.71 3.45
N TRP A 116 11.94 9.01 3.62
CA TRP A 116 12.76 9.13 4.82
C TRP A 116 13.34 10.55 5.00
N THR A 117 13.81 11.16 3.92
CA THR A 117 14.31 12.55 3.96
C THR A 117 13.18 13.52 4.32
N MET A 118 11.98 13.32 3.79
CA MET A 118 10.81 14.14 4.13
C MET A 118 10.43 13.98 5.62
N LYS A 119 10.44 12.76 6.16
CA LYS A 119 10.22 12.53 7.60
C LYS A 119 11.28 13.21 8.46
N GLY A 120 12.55 13.10 8.08
CA GLY A 120 13.64 13.78 8.79
C GLY A 120 13.49 15.30 8.81
N MET A 121 13.04 15.89 7.70
CA MET A 121 12.76 17.32 7.63
C MET A 121 11.54 17.71 8.48
N ALA A 122 10.46 16.92 8.43
CA ALA A 122 9.25 17.17 9.23
C ALA A 122 9.55 17.08 10.74
N ASP A 123 10.31 16.07 11.17
CA ASP A 123 10.75 15.90 12.56
C ASP A 123 11.64 17.06 13.02
N PHE A 124 12.56 17.50 12.16
CA PHE A 124 13.41 18.64 12.44
C PHE A 124 12.59 19.92 12.60
N GLN A 125 11.66 20.19 11.68
CA GLN A 125 10.76 21.34 11.76
C GLN A 125 9.91 21.30 13.03
N ALA A 126 9.36 20.14 13.39
CA ALA A 126 8.57 19.98 14.60
C ALA A 126 9.40 20.30 15.85
N LYS A 127 10.63 19.79 15.95
CA LYS A 127 11.55 20.06 17.07
C LYS A 127 11.97 21.52 17.15
N ILE A 128 12.31 22.14 16.01
CA ILE A 128 12.63 23.57 15.94
C ILE A 128 11.44 24.41 16.39
N MET A 129 10.23 24.06 15.98
CA MET A 129 9.03 24.79 16.39
C MET A 129 8.80 24.71 17.90
N VAL A 130 9.00 23.55 18.53
CA VAL A 130 8.93 23.41 20.00
C VAL A 130 9.97 24.30 20.67
N PHE A 131 11.23 24.25 20.24
CA PHE A 131 12.29 25.10 20.76
C PHE A 131 11.99 26.61 20.61
N LEU A 132 11.48 27.01 19.44
CA LEU A 132 11.08 28.40 19.19
C LEU A 132 9.92 28.82 20.06
N THR A 133 8.95 27.93 20.36
CA THR A 133 7.86 28.26 21.28
C THR A 133 8.28 28.37 22.74
N GLU A 134 9.40 27.76 23.13
CA GLU A 134 9.97 27.88 24.48
C GLU A 134 10.71 29.20 24.69
N ILE A 135 11.34 29.74 23.64
CA ILE A 135 12.24 30.91 23.72
C ILE A 135 11.61 32.18 23.14
N CYS A 136 10.77 32.05 22.12
CA CYS A 136 10.18 33.16 21.40
C CYS A 136 8.69 33.30 21.71
N THR A 137 8.23 34.55 21.70
CA THR A 137 6.80 34.88 21.73
C THR A 137 6.13 34.49 20.41
N ALA A 138 4.81 34.27 20.42
CA ALA A 138 4.05 33.87 19.24
C ALA A 138 4.25 34.83 18.04
N ASP A 139 4.34 36.13 18.29
CA ASP A 139 4.56 37.16 17.26
C ASP A 139 5.95 37.05 16.63
N GLN A 140 6.99 36.73 17.42
CA GLN A 140 8.34 36.50 16.91
C GLN A 140 8.42 35.24 16.06
N VAL A 141 7.73 34.17 16.45
CA VAL A 141 7.62 32.94 15.66
C VAL A 141 6.91 33.20 14.32
N GLN A 142 5.84 34.00 14.32
CA GLN A 142 5.12 34.35 13.11
C GLN A 142 5.96 35.20 12.15
N ALA A 143 6.65 36.22 12.67
CA ALA A 143 7.56 37.04 11.88
C ALA A 143 8.74 36.23 11.30
N LEU A 144 9.23 35.24 12.04
CA LEU A 144 10.26 34.31 11.55
C LEU A 144 9.72 33.44 10.41
N LYS A 145 8.52 32.87 10.54
CA LYS A 145 7.88 32.07 9.49
C LYS A 145 7.69 32.86 8.20
N GLU A 146 7.28 34.12 8.29
CA GLU A 146 7.11 35.00 7.14
C GLU A 146 8.44 35.32 6.45
N ARG A 147 9.51 35.56 7.21
CA ARG A 147 10.86 35.76 6.66
C ARG A 147 11.41 34.50 5.98
N VAL A 148 11.17 33.32 6.55
CA VAL A 148 11.63 32.05 5.97
C VAL A 148 10.86 31.75 4.68
N LYS A 149 9.55 32.01 4.62
CA LYS A 149 8.76 31.88 3.39
C LYS A 149 9.17 32.86 2.28
N GLY A 150 9.66 34.04 2.64
CA GLY A 150 10.15 35.04 1.70
C GLY A 150 11.62 34.88 1.29
N ALA A 151 12.32 33.86 1.80
CA ALA A 151 13.72 33.58 1.47
C ALA A 151 13.89 32.50 0.38
N GLU A 152 12.78 32.00 -0.19
CA GLU A 152 12.75 31.15 -1.39
C GLU A 152 12.74 31.96 -2.69
#